data_AF-A0AAI9T3A6-F1
#
_entry.id   AF-A0AAI9T3A6-F1
#
_cell.length_a   1.000
_cell.length_b   1.000
_cell.length_c   1.000
_cell.angle_alpha   90.00
_cell.angle_beta   90.00
_cell.angle_gamma   90.00
#
_symmetry.space_group_name_H-M   'P 1'
#
loop_
_entity.id
_entity.type
_entity.pdbx_description
1 polymer ?
#
loop_
_entity_poly.entity_id
_entity_poly.type
_entity_poly.pdbx_seq_one_letter_code
_entity_poly.pdbx_strand_id
1 'polypeptide(L)'
;MKRLLTLFSAFVLGSGSSFGVVSCTTRTKHDLEEDELDRNQDLEILNQIKKKAKQTLSRWFETKARIDINDYPDLILSFKEIVAKLKSTNNDGLILTSEIISKYRFLNQLLVGFKAEFDNLNQSLLERYSNYYFDSMPLLLAKNNISFTLYNINFDKIAKLVEDTPQEIMGIRMNLKIAYEIRFKKLPSSDVTDYVGIISNNFDYLSNIQDNIEKYFTDFVNHVFKKQNYQIILPQYRYFWKEDLITDIIKEALKNKNILFNGSLGARLKNGFGFSDGHQFQKHESVLKWAGEGYHPSKLTQENFSKFYKETYISNHIKEYKDYYLVQKVTYITLWNFGIENLRFKKHQTTLNIEPINILVAKNTFDSQFNEFTKMIMDFWHCFKLETYYEDYRLVFKLNQEIFDKVLKNARFLELEDPFRWKRKTIPFIFEPIFSFFQTTLNSKDKKFAWNSFDGYSLFSTVNLINKTEKSFTVKFLRDIDQRYSMDDDGVNFIVFLFSLVLKNNPLRVRIRL
;
A
#
# COMPACT_ATOMS: atom_id res chain seq x y z
N MET A 1 28.94 15.74 -24.14
CA MET A 1 27.57 16.22 -23.86
C MET A 1 26.43 15.41 -24.53
N LYS A 2 26.67 14.20 -25.07
CA LYS A 2 25.59 13.28 -25.55
C LYS A 2 25.35 12.06 -24.65
N ARG A 3 26.09 11.91 -23.53
CA ARG A 3 25.95 10.79 -22.58
C ARG A 3 25.28 11.16 -21.25
N LEU A 4 24.82 12.41 -21.09
CA LEU A 4 24.09 12.86 -19.89
C LEU A 4 22.56 12.90 -20.07
N LEU A 5 22.06 12.77 -21.30
CA LEU A 5 20.63 12.85 -21.62
C LEU A 5 19.89 11.50 -21.57
N THR A 6 20.60 10.37 -21.49
CA THR A 6 19.99 9.03 -21.43
C THR A 6 19.65 8.59 -20.00
N LEU A 7 20.11 9.32 -18.98
CA LEU A 7 19.87 9.00 -17.56
C LEU A 7 18.67 9.76 -16.96
N PHE A 8 18.07 10.70 -17.69
CA PHE A 8 16.89 11.46 -17.22
C PHE A 8 15.56 11.07 -17.90
N SER A 9 15.55 10.10 -18.81
CA SER A 9 14.33 9.62 -19.48
C SER A 9 13.66 8.41 -18.81
N ALA A 10 14.09 8.01 -17.62
CA ALA A 10 13.53 6.86 -16.88
C ALA A 10 12.51 7.25 -15.78
N PHE A 11 12.09 8.51 -15.71
CA PHE A 11 11.30 9.01 -14.57
C PHE A 11 10.02 9.76 -14.99
N VAL A 12 9.13 9.14 -15.76
CA VAL A 12 7.69 9.49 -15.76
C VAL A 12 6.85 8.26 -16.16
N LEU A 13 5.72 8.07 -15.45
CA LEU A 13 4.63 7.10 -15.69
C LEU A 13 4.91 5.67 -15.17
N GLY A 14 4.11 5.06 -14.31
CA GLY A 14 2.79 5.37 -13.80
C GLY A 14 2.34 4.11 -13.04
N SER A 15 1.83 4.30 -11.83
CA SER A 15 1.42 3.27 -10.88
C SER A 15 0.40 2.30 -11.47
N GLY A 16 0.81 1.06 -11.66
CA GLY A 16 -0.06 -0.07 -11.91
C GLY A 16 0.70 -1.33 -11.54
N SER A 17 0.36 -1.91 -10.39
CA SER A 17 0.92 -3.12 -9.79
C SER A 17 1.30 -4.19 -10.82
N SER A 18 2.58 -4.23 -11.19
CA SER A 18 3.19 -5.37 -11.88
C SER A 18 3.92 -6.20 -10.83
N PHE A 19 3.34 -7.33 -10.43
CA PHE A 19 4.09 -8.36 -9.73
C PHE A 19 5.05 -8.98 -10.75
N GLY A 20 6.30 -8.50 -10.77
CA GLY A 20 7.40 -9.18 -11.45
C GLY A 20 7.66 -10.51 -10.75
N VAL A 21 7.60 -11.62 -11.50
CA VAL A 21 8.00 -12.93 -11.02
C VAL A 21 9.53 -12.96 -11.01
N VAL A 22 10.13 -13.14 -9.82
CA VAL A 22 11.58 -13.32 -9.64
C VAL A 22 11.80 -14.80 -9.32
N SER A 23 12.57 -15.49 -10.19
CA SER A 23 12.97 -16.88 -9.96
C SER A 23 13.97 -16.95 -8.79
N CYS A 24 13.75 -17.86 -7.84
CA CYS A 24 14.67 -18.19 -6.75
C CYS A 24 15.30 -19.56 -7.03
N THR A 25 16.61 -19.60 -7.25
CA THR A 25 17.46 -20.79 -7.02
C THR A 25 18.78 -20.33 -6.40
N THR A 26 19.22 -21.04 -5.35
CA THR A 26 20.58 -21.04 -4.80
C THR A 26 21.06 -22.50 -4.83
N ARG A 27 22.30 -22.83 -5.20
CA ARG A 27 23.56 -22.37 -4.58
C ARG A 27 24.79 -22.89 -5.36
N THR A 28 25.95 -22.45 -4.85
CA THR A 28 27.34 -22.92 -5.02
C THR A 28 28.05 -22.57 -6.31
N LYS A 29 29.30 -22.08 -6.17
CA LYS A 29 30.22 -21.75 -7.26
C LYS A 29 30.42 -22.97 -8.16
N HIS A 30 29.59 -23.06 -9.18
CA HIS A 30 29.82 -23.80 -10.40
C HIS A 30 29.23 -22.95 -11.53
N ASP A 31 29.86 -23.02 -12.70
CA ASP A 31 29.50 -22.25 -13.87
C ASP A 31 27.98 -22.28 -14.09
N LEU A 32 27.38 -21.11 -14.35
CA LEU A 32 25.95 -20.98 -14.62
C LEU A 32 25.58 -21.97 -15.73
N GLU A 33 24.75 -22.97 -15.41
CA GLU A 33 24.19 -23.87 -16.42
C GLU A 33 23.38 -23.03 -17.42
N GLU A 34 23.57 -23.24 -18.73
CA GLU A 34 22.88 -22.52 -19.82
C GLU A 34 21.36 -22.45 -19.60
N ASP A 35 20.78 -23.50 -19.00
CA ASP A 35 19.35 -23.62 -18.68
C ASP A 35 18.81 -22.58 -17.68
N GLU A 36 19.62 -22.10 -16.72
CA GLU A 36 19.20 -21.04 -15.77
C GLU A 36 19.28 -19.64 -16.39
N LEU A 37 20.26 -19.43 -17.28
CA LEU A 37 20.39 -18.19 -18.06
C LEU A 37 19.18 -18.04 -19.00
N ASP A 38 18.78 -19.13 -19.66
CA ASP A 38 17.64 -19.21 -20.56
C ASP A 38 16.30 -18.97 -19.84
N ARG A 39 16.09 -19.52 -18.63
CA ARG A 39 14.85 -19.26 -17.87
C ARG A 39 14.69 -17.80 -17.47
N ASN A 40 15.77 -17.14 -17.08
CA ASN A 40 15.73 -15.72 -16.73
C ASN A 40 15.44 -14.84 -17.95
N GLN A 41 15.99 -15.20 -19.12
CA GLN A 41 15.67 -14.54 -20.38
C GLN A 41 14.22 -14.80 -20.82
N ASP A 42 13.72 -16.02 -20.64
CA ASP A 42 12.33 -16.37 -20.97
C ASP A 42 11.31 -15.57 -20.13
N LEU A 43 11.59 -15.40 -18.84
CA LEU A 43 10.79 -14.55 -17.95
C LEU A 43 10.89 -13.07 -18.35
N GLU A 44 12.07 -12.61 -18.77
CA GLU A 44 12.25 -11.25 -19.25
C GLU A 44 11.41 -11.00 -20.51
N ILE A 45 11.46 -11.92 -21.49
CA ILE A 45 10.66 -11.83 -22.72
C ILE A 45 9.17 -11.86 -22.39
N LEU A 46 8.72 -12.78 -21.53
CA LEU A 46 7.33 -12.82 -21.07
C LEU A 46 6.90 -11.48 -20.44
N ASN A 47 7.75 -10.86 -19.63
CA ASN A 47 7.49 -9.55 -19.03
C ASN A 47 7.49 -8.41 -20.06
N GLN A 48 8.33 -8.49 -21.10
CA GLN A 48 8.30 -7.55 -22.22
C GLN A 48 6.98 -7.66 -23.00
N ILE A 49 6.52 -8.89 -23.28
CA ILE A 49 5.22 -9.14 -23.93
C ILE A 49 4.09 -8.57 -23.08
N LYS A 50 4.05 -8.87 -21.78
CA LYS A 50 3.09 -8.31 -20.82
C LYS A 50 3.04 -6.78 -20.87
N LYS A 51 4.19 -6.14 -20.76
CA LYS A 51 4.31 -4.68 -20.77
C LYS A 51 3.81 -4.10 -22.08
N LYS A 52 4.20 -4.70 -23.21
CA LYS A 52 3.78 -4.25 -24.55
C LYS A 52 2.28 -4.41 -24.75
N ALA A 53 1.70 -5.53 -24.33
CA ALA A 53 0.25 -5.76 -24.42
C ALA A 53 -0.53 -4.73 -23.61
N LYS A 54 -0.19 -4.58 -22.33
CA LYS A 54 -0.81 -3.59 -21.45
C LYS A 54 -0.72 -2.17 -22.01
N GLN A 55 0.46 -1.75 -22.48
CA GLN A 55 0.65 -0.41 -23.04
C GLN A 55 -0.14 -0.16 -24.32
N THR A 56 -0.18 -1.14 -25.22
CA THR A 56 -0.85 -1.01 -26.52
C THR A 56 -2.36 -0.96 -26.34
N LEU A 57 -2.92 -1.92 -25.59
CA LEU A 57 -4.36 -2.00 -25.34
C LEU A 57 -4.87 -0.80 -24.52
N SER A 58 -4.10 -0.34 -23.53
CA SER A 58 -4.49 0.85 -22.74
C SER A 58 -4.51 2.11 -23.60
N ARG A 59 -3.50 2.32 -24.45
CA ARG A 59 -3.46 3.47 -25.35
C ARG A 59 -4.62 3.44 -26.32
N TRP A 60 -4.92 2.28 -26.92
CA TRP A 60 -6.07 2.14 -27.81
C TRP A 60 -7.36 2.52 -27.09
N PHE A 61 -7.59 1.97 -25.89
CA PHE A 61 -8.79 2.27 -25.13
C PHE A 61 -8.89 3.74 -24.73
N GLU A 62 -7.79 4.39 -24.32
CA GLU A 62 -7.76 5.83 -24.00
C GLU A 62 -8.29 6.68 -25.17
N THR A 63 -8.02 6.30 -26.42
CA THR A 63 -8.56 6.99 -27.61
C THR A 63 -10.04 6.72 -27.88
N LYS A 64 -10.61 5.67 -27.27
CA LYS A 64 -11.99 5.20 -27.46
C LYS A 64 -12.85 5.29 -26.19
N ALA A 65 -12.30 5.81 -25.11
CA ALA A 65 -12.94 5.85 -23.79
C ALA A 65 -14.15 6.80 -23.73
N ARG A 66 -14.37 7.62 -24.77
CA ARG A 66 -15.51 8.54 -24.88
C ARG A 66 -16.32 8.19 -26.11
N ILE A 67 -17.61 7.93 -25.92
CA ILE A 67 -18.55 7.63 -27.00
C ILE A 67 -19.64 8.71 -26.98
N ASP A 68 -19.72 9.50 -28.04
CA ASP A 68 -20.80 10.47 -28.22
C ASP A 68 -21.97 9.75 -28.88
N ILE A 69 -23.12 9.71 -28.21
CA ILE A 69 -24.30 9.03 -28.79
C ILE A 69 -24.84 9.78 -30.00
N ASN A 70 -24.50 11.06 -30.17
CA ASN A 70 -24.89 11.82 -31.36
C ASN A 70 -24.19 11.31 -32.64
N ASP A 71 -23.08 10.58 -32.51
CA ASP A 71 -22.45 9.85 -33.63
C ASP A 71 -23.32 8.64 -34.08
N TYR A 72 -24.36 8.31 -33.32
CA TYR A 72 -25.29 7.20 -33.55
C TYR A 72 -26.75 7.69 -33.46
N PRO A 73 -27.19 8.59 -34.35
CA PRO A 73 -28.49 9.26 -34.22
C PRO A 73 -29.69 8.30 -34.20
N ASP A 74 -29.60 7.19 -34.93
CA ASP A 74 -30.61 6.11 -34.95
C ASP A 74 -30.72 5.33 -33.64
N LEU A 75 -29.72 5.43 -32.76
CA LEU A 75 -29.66 4.69 -31.48
C LEU A 75 -29.98 5.56 -30.26
N ILE A 76 -30.33 6.84 -30.46
CA ILE A 76 -30.67 7.75 -29.35
C ILE A 76 -31.84 7.19 -28.52
N LEU A 77 -32.86 6.59 -29.17
CA LEU A 77 -33.98 5.97 -28.46
C LEU A 77 -33.53 4.76 -27.63
N SER A 78 -32.75 3.84 -28.22
CA SER A 78 -32.21 2.68 -27.49
C SER A 78 -31.27 3.10 -26.35
N PHE A 79 -30.55 4.22 -26.52
CA PHE A 79 -29.74 4.81 -25.45
C PHE A 79 -30.61 5.33 -24.30
N LYS A 80 -31.71 6.02 -24.59
CA LYS A 80 -32.69 6.45 -23.58
C LYS A 80 -33.27 5.26 -22.82
N GLU A 81 -33.62 4.18 -23.52
CA GLU A 81 -34.15 2.95 -22.92
C GLU A 81 -33.16 2.28 -21.96
N ILE A 82 -31.89 2.13 -22.38
CA ILE A 82 -30.88 1.52 -21.50
C ILE A 82 -30.56 2.42 -20.30
N VAL A 83 -30.55 3.76 -20.47
CA VAL A 83 -30.41 4.70 -19.34
C VAL A 83 -31.58 4.52 -18.36
N ALA A 84 -32.82 4.47 -18.85
CA ALA A 84 -34.00 4.24 -18.01
C ALA A 84 -33.93 2.90 -17.26
N LYS A 85 -33.49 1.82 -17.95
CA LYS A 85 -33.25 0.53 -17.32
C LYS A 85 -32.18 0.63 -16.23
N LEU A 86 -31.05 1.30 -16.49
CA LEU A 86 -29.98 1.47 -15.50
C LEU A 86 -30.40 2.31 -14.29
N LYS A 87 -31.35 3.25 -14.43
CA LYS A 87 -31.93 3.97 -13.28
C LYS A 87 -32.65 3.01 -12.31
N SER A 88 -33.24 1.92 -12.80
CA SER A 88 -33.96 0.93 -11.99
C SER A 88 -33.07 -0.12 -11.30
N THR A 89 -31.79 -0.24 -11.66
CA THR A 89 -30.91 -1.31 -11.12
C THR A 89 -30.26 -0.98 -9.77
N ASN A 90 -30.77 0.02 -9.03
CA ASN A 90 -30.23 0.44 -7.72
C ASN A 90 -28.71 0.64 -7.66
N ASN A 91 -28.07 0.98 -8.79
CA ASN A 91 -26.62 1.16 -8.97
C ASN A 91 -25.76 -0.13 -9.01
N ASP A 92 -26.35 -1.33 -9.04
CA ASP A 92 -25.60 -2.59 -9.18
C ASP A 92 -24.95 -2.75 -10.57
N GLY A 93 -25.36 -1.89 -11.51
CA GLY A 93 -24.90 -1.89 -12.89
C GLY A 93 -25.55 -3.00 -13.73
N LEU A 94 -25.38 -2.90 -15.04
CA LEU A 94 -25.87 -3.90 -16.00
C LEU A 94 -24.67 -4.54 -16.68
N ILE A 95 -24.48 -5.84 -16.45
CA ILE A 95 -23.41 -6.62 -17.08
C ILE A 95 -23.90 -7.13 -18.44
N LEU A 96 -23.15 -6.82 -19.49
CA LEU A 96 -23.39 -7.24 -20.86
C LEU A 96 -22.23 -8.12 -21.32
N THR A 97 -22.55 -9.29 -21.89
CA THR A 97 -21.59 -10.22 -22.49
C THR A 97 -22.04 -10.61 -23.89
N SER A 98 -21.08 -10.99 -24.74
CA SER A 98 -21.30 -11.62 -26.05
C SER A 98 -22.46 -11.02 -26.86
N GLU A 99 -23.56 -11.76 -27.05
CA GLU A 99 -24.71 -11.42 -27.90
C GLU A 99 -25.56 -10.26 -27.38
N ILE A 100 -25.45 -9.91 -26.10
CA ILE A 100 -26.19 -8.75 -25.57
C ILE A 100 -25.49 -7.46 -26.00
N ILE A 101 -24.17 -7.48 -26.16
CA ILE A 101 -23.38 -6.33 -26.63
C ILE A 101 -23.78 -5.95 -28.06
N SER A 102 -24.03 -6.93 -28.92
CA SER A 102 -24.36 -6.69 -30.33
C SER A 102 -25.68 -5.95 -30.54
N LYS A 103 -26.58 -5.93 -29.53
CA LYS A 103 -27.80 -5.12 -29.55
C LYS A 103 -27.54 -3.61 -29.52
N TYR A 104 -26.36 -3.20 -29.07
CA TYR A 104 -25.98 -1.79 -28.95
C TYR A 104 -24.79 -1.52 -29.89
N ARG A 105 -25.06 -0.97 -31.09
CA ARG A 105 -24.03 -0.78 -32.13
C ARG A 105 -22.80 -0.01 -31.64
N PHE A 106 -22.99 1.00 -30.79
CA PHE A 106 -21.88 1.78 -30.21
C PHE A 106 -20.96 0.93 -29.30
N LEU A 107 -21.50 -0.04 -28.55
CA LEU A 107 -20.70 -0.99 -27.77
C LEU A 107 -20.10 -2.07 -28.68
N ASN A 108 -20.84 -2.52 -29.68
CA ASN A 108 -20.38 -3.53 -30.62
C ASN A 108 -19.20 -3.03 -31.47
N GLN A 109 -19.24 -1.77 -31.92
CA GLN A 109 -18.11 -1.16 -32.64
C GLN A 109 -16.87 -1.07 -31.76
N LEU A 110 -17.02 -0.70 -30.49
CA LEU A 110 -15.91 -0.73 -29.53
C LEU A 110 -15.36 -2.16 -29.35
N LEU A 111 -16.23 -3.17 -29.22
CA LEU A 111 -15.82 -4.57 -29.12
C LEU A 111 -15.07 -5.06 -30.37
N VAL A 112 -15.58 -4.75 -31.57
CA VAL A 112 -14.95 -5.12 -32.84
C VAL A 112 -13.60 -4.42 -33.00
N GLY A 113 -13.53 -3.12 -32.69
CA GLY A 113 -12.29 -2.37 -32.75
C GLY A 113 -11.24 -2.90 -31.76
N PHE A 114 -11.65 -3.31 -30.56
CA PHE A 114 -10.74 -3.91 -29.59
C PHE A 114 -10.16 -5.23 -30.11
N LYS A 115 -11.00 -6.11 -30.66
CA LYS A 115 -10.55 -7.40 -31.22
C LYS A 115 -9.56 -7.20 -32.36
N ALA A 116 -9.83 -6.26 -33.26
CA ALA A 116 -8.91 -5.93 -34.34
C ALA A 116 -7.55 -5.43 -33.81
N GLU A 117 -7.55 -4.55 -32.80
CA GLU A 117 -6.29 -4.09 -32.17
C GLU A 117 -5.55 -5.24 -31.46
N PHE A 118 -6.29 -6.12 -30.78
CA PHE A 118 -5.74 -7.29 -30.13
C PHE A 118 -5.08 -8.23 -31.14
N ASP A 119 -5.74 -8.51 -32.26
CA ASP A 119 -5.22 -9.37 -33.34
C ASP A 119 -3.98 -8.75 -33.99
N ASN A 120 -3.99 -7.44 -34.26
CA ASN A 120 -2.83 -6.70 -34.78
C ASN A 120 -1.63 -6.76 -33.82
N LEU A 121 -1.87 -6.55 -32.52
CA LEU A 121 -0.85 -6.68 -31.48
C LEU A 121 -0.29 -8.11 -31.44
N ASN A 122 -1.18 -9.11 -31.49
CA ASN A 122 -0.79 -10.51 -31.42
C ASN A 122 0.08 -10.91 -32.61
N GLN A 123 -0.28 -10.45 -33.81
CA GLN A 123 0.50 -10.63 -35.03
C GLN A 123 1.86 -9.94 -34.94
N SER A 124 1.92 -8.70 -34.44
CA SER A 124 3.19 -7.99 -34.24
C SER A 124 4.11 -8.69 -33.24
N LEU A 125 3.55 -9.28 -32.18
CA LEU A 125 4.31 -10.08 -31.22
C LEU A 125 4.80 -11.40 -31.84
N LEU A 126 3.96 -12.05 -32.64
CA LEU A 126 4.29 -13.26 -33.37
C LEU A 126 5.48 -13.02 -34.30
N GLU A 127 5.47 -11.94 -35.09
CA GLU A 127 6.56 -11.57 -35.98
C GLU A 127 7.86 -11.27 -35.23
N ARG A 128 7.76 -10.55 -34.11
CA ARG A 128 8.94 -10.17 -33.30
C ARG A 128 9.62 -11.38 -32.65
N TYR A 129 8.85 -12.37 -32.25
CA TYR A 129 9.31 -13.55 -31.52
C TYR A 129 9.11 -14.84 -32.34
N SER A 130 9.12 -14.75 -33.67
CA SER A 130 8.73 -15.82 -34.59
C SER A 130 9.45 -17.14 -34.36
N ASN A 131 10.71 -17.08 -33.92
CA ASN A 131 11.53 -18.25 -33.59
C ASN A 131 10.98 -19.10 -32.43
N TYR A 132 10.03 -18.57 -31.66
CA TYR A 132 9.45 -19.23 -30.48
C TYR A 132 7.99 -19.65 -30.68
N TYR A 133 7.36 -19.24 -31.80
CA TYR A 133 5.93 -19.43 -32.05
C TYR A 133 5.71 -20.03 -33.44
N PHE A 134 5.77 -21.36 -33.52
CA PHE A 134 5.56 -22.11 -34.76
C PHE A 134 4.08 -22.36 -35.07
N ASP A 135 3.32 -22.76 -34.05
CA ASP A 135 1.91 -23.17 -34.14
C ASP A 135 1.03 -22.55 -33.03
N SER A 136 1.56 -21.57 -32.31
CA SER A 136 0.89 -20.92 -31.18
C SER A 136 0.95 -19.40 -31.29
N MET A 137 0.01 -18.74 -30.60
CA MET A 137 -0.05 -17.28 -30.55
C MET A 137 0.46 -16.76 -29.19
N PRO A 138 1.17 -15.61 -29.17
CA PRO A 138 1.63 -14.97 -27.94
C PRO A 138 0.49 -14.61 -26.97
N LEU A 139 -0.66 -14.20 -27.49
CA LEU A 139 -1.83 -13.79 -26.73
C LEU A 139 -3.06 -14.62 -27.12
N LEU A 140 -3.91 -14.95 -26.14
CA LEU A 140 -5.18 -15.66 -26.36
C LEU A 140 -6.34 -14.97 -25.66
N LEU A 141 -7.46 -14.84 -26.37
CA LEU A 141 -8.67 -14.16 -25.90
C LEU A 141 -9.89 -15.05 -26.16
N ALA A 142 -10.50 -15.58 -25.10
CA ALA A 142 -11.73 -16.35 -25.23
C ALA A 142 -12.96 -15.44 -25.44
N LYS A 143 -13.96 -15.91 -26.18
CA LYS A 143 -15.17 -15.14 -26.52
C LYS A 143 -15.90 -14.57 -25.30
N ASN A 144 -15.94 -15.31 -24.19
CA ASN A 144 -16.65 -14.93 -22.96
C ASN A 144 -15.78 -14.12 -21.98
N ASN A 145 -14.53 -13.82 -22.32
CA ASN A 145 -13.63 -13.09 -21.43
C ASN A 145 -13.74 -11.56 -21.55
N ILE A 146 -14.69 -11.07 -22.37
CA ILE A 146 -14.97 -9.65 -22.53
C ILE A 146 -16.35 -9.36 -21.95
N SER A 147 -16.41 -8.40 -21.02
CA SER A 147 -17.66 -7.96 -20.41
C SER A 147 -17.69 -6.45 -20.27
N PHE A 148 -18.87 -5.87 -20.51
CA PHE A 148 -19.16 -4.48 -20.23
C PHE A 148 -20.08 -4.39 -19.02
N THR A 149 -19.67 -3.67 -17.98
CA THR A 149 -20.56 -3.32 -16.87
C THR A 149 -20.94 -1.85 -17.00
N LEU A 150 -22.22 -1.58 -17.21
CA LEU A 150 -22.75 -0.24 -17.40
C LEU A 150 -23.38 0.28 -16.11
N TYR A 151 -23.15 1.56 -15.80
CA TYR A 151 -23.70 2.24 -14.64
C TYR A 151 -24.38 3.53 -15.08
N ASN A 152 -25.57 3.79 -14.55
CA ASN A 152 -26.22 5.09 -14.72
C ASN A 152 -25.37 6.18 -14.05
N ILE A 153 -25.12 7.27 -14.77
CA ILE A 153 -24.65 8.52 -14.16
C ILE A 153 -25.88 9.28 -13.66
N ASN A 154 -26.00 9.47 -12.35
CA ASN A 154 -27.23 9.99 -11.75
C ASN A 154 -27.30 11.51 -11.78
N PHE A 155 -27.61 12.07 -12.95
CA PHE A 155 -27.74 13.52 -13.14
C PHE A 155 -28.84 14.14 -12.28
N ASP A 156 -29.91 13.40 -11.95
CA ASP A 156 -30.99 13.87 -11.08
C ASP A 156 -30.48 14.16 -9.65
N LYS A 157 -29.51 13.37 -9.17
CA LYS A 157 -28.84 13.64 -7.89
C LYS A 157 -27.74 14.69 -8.04
N ILE A 158 -26.94 14.63 -9.10
CA ILE A 158 -25.86 15.60 -9.36
C ILE A 158 -26.41 17.02 -9.45
N ALA A 159 -27.55 17.24 -10.12
CA ALA A 159 -28.20 18.54 -10.24
C ALA A 159 -28.62 19.15 -8.88
N LYS A 160 -28.72 18.34 -7.81
CA LYS A 160 -28.97 18.82 -6.44
C LYS A 160 -27.69 19.18 -5.69
N LEU A 161 -26.53 18.78 -6.21
CA LEU A 161 -25.22 19.05 -5.63
C LEU A 161 -24.56 20.27 -6.30
N VAL A 162 -24.74 20.42 -7.61
CA VAL A 162 -24.14 21.49 -8.40
C VAL A 162 -25.22 22.23 -9.20
N GLU A 163 -25.20 23.55 -9.16
CA GLU A 163 -26.07 24.42 -9.96
C GLU A 163 -25.81 24.23 -11.46
N ASP A 164 -26.77 24.62 -12.30
CA ASP A 164 -26.67 24.63 -13.77
C ASP A 164 -26.44 23.28 -14.46
N THR A 165 -26.87 22.16 -13.87
CA THR A 165 -26.91 20.87 -14.58
C THR A 165 -28.14 20.83 -15.50
N PRO A 166 -28.00 20.78 -16.85
CA PRO A 166 -29.15 20.71 -17.74
C PRO A 166 -29.92 19.40 -17.53
N GLN A 167 -31.25 19.47 -17.49
CA GLN A 167 -32.10 18.29 -17.25
C GLN A 167 -32.02 17.22 -18.35
N GLU A 168 -31.56 17.60 -19.55
CA GLU A 168 -31.54 16.70 -20.72
C GLU A 168 -30.24 15.91 -20.87
N ILE A 169 -29.24 16.13 -20.01
CA ILE A 169 -27.99 15.39 -20.09
C ILE A 169 -28.18 13.93 -19.62
N MET A 170 -27.66 13.01 -20.42
CA MET A 170 -27.68 11.58 -20.16
C MET A 170 -26.27 11.03 -20.29
N GLY A 171 -26.00 9.99 -19.50
CA GLY A 171 -24.66 9.46 -19.42
C GLY A 171 -24.61 8.11 -18.74
N ILE A 172 -23.75 7.27 -19.29
CA ILE A 172 -23.46 5.93 -18.78
C ILE A 172 -21.95 5.86 -18.52
N ARG A 173 -21.58 5.46 -17.31
CA ARG A 173 -20.22 5.01 -17.05
C ARG A 173 -20.14 3.54 -17.47
N MET A 174 -19.13 3.21 -18.25
CA MET A 174 -18.89 1.87 -18.76
C MET A 174 -17.57 1.35 -18.18
N ASN A 175 -17.58 0.20 -17.53
CA ASN A 175 -16.37 -0.56 -17.20
C ASN A 175 -16.24 -1.71 -18.20
N LEU A 176 -15.14 -1.79 -18.91
CA LEU A 176 -14.80 -2.87 -19.83
C LEU A 176 -13.75 -3.76 -19.17
N LYS A 177 -14.14 -4.99 -18.85
CA LYS A 177 -13.25 -6.00 -18.27
C LYS A 177 -12.89 -7.03 -19.33
N ILE A 178 -11.59 -7.25 -19.52
CA ILE A 178 -11.04 -8.17 -20.52
C ILE A 178 -9.99 -9.05 -19.86
N ALA A 179 -10.22 -10.36 -19.89
CA ALA A 179 -9.24 -11.35 -19.46
C ALA A 179 -8.58 -12.03 -20.67
N TYR A 180 -7.26 -12.03 -20.73
CA TYR A 180 -6.51 -12.70 -21.78
C TYR A 180 -5.33 -13.48 -21.21
N GLU A 181 -4.90 -14.50 -21.94
CA GLU A 181 -3.72 -15.28 -21.61
C GLU A 181 -2.53 -14.79 -22.44
N ILE A 182 -1.37 -14.77 -21.81
CA ILE A 182 -0.08 -14.45 -22.39
C ILE A 182 0.78 -15.70 -22.29
N ARG A 183 1.32 -16.16 -23.41
CA ARG A 183 2.16 -17.36 -23.48
C ARG A 183 3.51 -17.00 -24.04
N PHE A 184 4.57 -17.49 -23.42
CA PHE A 184 5.89 -17.58 -24.03
C PHE A 184 6.47 -18.96 -23.73
N LYS A 185 6.73 -19.76 -24.78
CA LYS A 185 7.06 -21.19 -24.65
C LYS A 185 6.04 -21.90 -23.73
N LYS A 186 6.50 -22.57 -22.67
CA LYS A 186 5.67 -23.28 -21.67
C LYS A 186 5.27 -22.42 -20.47
N LEU A 187 5.42 -21.09 -20.54
CA LEU A 187 5.10 -20.16 -19.46
C LEU A 187 3.79 -19.42 -19.75
N PRO A 188 2.63 -19.95 -19.32
CA PRO A 188 1.38 -19.23 -19.37
C PRO A 188 1.32 -18.19 -18.25
N SER A 189 0.71 -17.05 -18.54
CA SER A 189 0.33 -16.05 -17.55
C SER A 189 -0.97 -15.41 -17.97
N SER A 190 -1.94 -15.34 -17.06
CA SER A 190 -3.16 -14.57 -17.29
C SER A 190 -2.92 -13.10 -16.95
N ASP A 191 -3.61 -12.22 -17.66
CA ASP A 191 -3.71 -10.81 -17.32
C ASP A 191 -5.17 -10.35 -17.47
N VAL A 192 -5.55 -9.33 -16.70
CA VAL A 192 -6.89 -8.75 -16.73
C VAL A 192 -6.75 -7.25 -16.85
N THR A 193 -7.37 -6.70 -17.88
CA THR A 193 -7.49 -5.26 -18.06
C THR A 193 -8.90 -4.83 -17.68
N ASP A 194 -8.97 -3.73 -16.92
CA ASP A 194 -10.21 -3.06 -16.53
C ASP A 194 -10.12 -1.61 -16.95
N TYR A 195 -10.93 -1.25 -17.92
CA TYR A 195 -10.94 0.05 -18.56
C TYR A 195 -12.25 0.77 -18.28
N VAL A 196 -12.20 2.10 -18.13
CA VAL A 196 -13.41 2.87 -17.86
C VAL A 196 -13.63 3.93 -18.92
N GLY A 197 -14.79 3.86 -19.56
CA GLY A 197 -15.26 4.84 -20.53
C GLY A 197 -16.56 5.52 -20.10
N ILE A 198 -16.93 6.54 -20.86
CA ILE A 198 -18.17 7.30 -20.68
C ILE A 198 -18.88 7.38 -22.03
N ILE A 199 -20.20 7.18 -21.98
CA ILE A 199 -21.11 7.34 -23.10
C ILE A 199 -22.04 8.49 -22.73
N SER A 200 -22.16 9.52 -23.55
CA SER A 200 -23.01 10.67 -23.25
C SER A 200 -23.60 11.27 -24.53
N ASN A 201 -24.68 12.02 -24.36
CA ASN A 201 -25.25 12.88 -25.40
C ASN A 201 -24.67 14.29 -25.43
N ASN A 202 -23.81 14.66 -24.46
CA ASN A 202 -23.20 15.97 -24.48
C ASN A 202 -21.91 16.04 -23.63
N PHE A 203 -20.74 15.93 -24.27
CA PHE A 203 -19.46 15.97 -23.56
C PHE A 203 -19.03 17.36 -23.10
N ASP A 204 -19.46 18.43 -23.78
CA ASP A 204 -19.09 19.79 -23.40
C ASP A 204 -19.74 20.15 -22.05
N TYR A 205 -21.05 19.89 -21.92
CA TYR A 205 -21.73 20.06 -20.64
C TYR A 205 -21.24 19.06 -19.59
N LEU A 206 -20.92 17.82 -19.97
CA LEU A 206 -20.38 16.84 -19.04
C LEU A 206 -19.06 17.33 -18.41
N SER A 207 -18.16 17.92 -19.20
CA SER A 207 -16.91 18.45 -18.68
C SER A 207 -17.16 19.56 -17.66
N ASN A 208 -18.11 20.47 -17.91
CA ASN A 208 -18.46 21.53 -16.98
C ASN A 208 -19.04 20.97 -15.67
N ILE A 209 -19.90 19.95 -15.76
CA ILE A 209 -20.45 19.25 -14.59
C ILE A 209 -19.34 18.57 -13.78
N GLN A 210 -18.36 17.93 -14.44
CA GLN A 210 -17.22 17.32 -13.75
C GLN A 210 -16.41 18.36 -12.96
N ASP A 211 -16.09 19.49 -13.58
CA ASP A 211 -15.34 20.59 -12.93
C ASP A 211 -16.13 21.15 -11.72
N ASN A 212 -17.46 21.30 -11.86
CA ASN A 212 -18.34 21.75 -10.76
C ASN A 212 -18.46 20.73 -9.63
N ILE A 213 -18.53 19.43 -9.93
CA ILE A 213 -18.58 18.37 -8.90
C ILE A 213 -17.26 18.31 -8.12
N GLU A 214 -16.12 18.46 -8.80
CA GLU A 214 -14.81 18.50 -8.13
C GLU A 214 -14.74 19.67 -7.12
N LYS A 215 -15.25 20.84 -7.52
CA LYS A 215 -15.38 22.00 -6.64
C LYS A 215 -16.34 21.74 -5.48
N TYR A 216 -17.55 21.23 -5.76
CA TYR A 216 -18.52 20.84 -4.74
C TYR A 216 -17.91 19.89 -3.71
N PHE A 217 -17.18 18.88 -4.16
CA PHE A 217 -16.58 17.89 -3.27
C PHE A 217 -15.50 18.51 -2.37
N THR A 218 -14.72 19.45 -2.90
CA THR A 218 -13.75 20.23 -2.12
C THR A 218 -14.44 21.01 -1.01
N ASP A 219 -15.52 21.72 -1.34
CA ASP A 219 -16.31 22.51 -0.39
C ASP A 219 -17.02 21.61 0.63
N PHE A 220 -17.52 20.46 0.19
CA PHE A 220 -18.12 19.44 1.04
C PHE A 220 -17.14 18.94 2.10
N VAL A 221 -15.91 18.56 1.71
CA VAL A 221 -14.87 18.11 2.65
C VAL A 221 -14.55 19.22 3.64
N ASN A 222 -14.36 20.46 3.18
CA ASN A 222 -14.10 21.60 4.06
C ASN A 222 -15.25 21.82 5.05
N HIS A 223 -16.51 21.70 4.61
CA HIS A 223 -17.68 21.84 5.46
C HIS A 223 -17.78 20.73 6.52
N VAL A 224 -17.47 19.48 6.16
CA VAL A 224 -17.42 18.34 7.10
C VAL A 224 -16.48 18.64 8.25
N PHE A 225 -15.25 19.08 7.95
CA PHE A 225 -14.25 19.34 9.00
C PHE A 225 -14.43 20.69 9.70
N LYS A 226 -15.05 21.69 9.06
CA LYS A 226 -15.42 22.95 9.72
C LYS A 226 -16.34 22.72 10.90
N LYS A 227 -17.29 21.77 10.81
CA LYS A 227 -18.16 21.37 11.93
C LYS A 227 -17.40 20.78 13.11
N GLN A 228 -16.24 20.19 12.85
CA GLN A 228 -15.33 19.66 13.86
C GLN A 228 -14.26 20.69 14.26
N ASN A 229 -14.41 21.95 13.88
CA ASN A 229 -13.41 23.01 14.06
C ASN A 229 -12.01 22.62 13.54
N TYR A 230 -11.97 21.84 12.47
CA TYR A 230 -10.76 21.26 11.87
C TYR A 230 -9.89 20.49 12.88
N GLN A 231 -10.53 19.86 13.86
CA GLN A 231 -9.88 19.08 14.90
C GLN A 231 -10.50 17.68 15.00
N ILE A 232 -9.64 16.67 15.12
CA ILE A 232 -10.05 15.30 15.39
C ILE A 232 -9.38 14.88 16.69
N ILE A 233 -10.18 14.60 17.71
CA ILE A 233 -9.69 14.18 19.02
C ILE A 233 -9.70 12.66 19.06
N LEU A 234 -8.51 12.07 19.16
CA LEU A 234 -8.34 10.64 19.32
C LEU A 234 -8.69 10.25 20.77
N PRO A 235 -9.55 9.24 21.00
CA PRO A 235 -9.86 8.76 22.34
C PRO A 235 -8.68 8.03 23.00
N GLN A 236 -7.69 7.63 22.20
CA GLN A 236 -6.48 6.94 22.62
C GLN A 236 -5.39 7.21 21.59
N TYR A 237 -4.15 7.32 22.05
CA TYR A 237 -2.99 7.31 21.17
C TYR A 237 -2.84 5.91 20.56
N ARG A 238 -3.43 5.70 19.38
CA ARG A 238 -3.20 4.53 18.53
C ARG A 238 -2.87 5.03 17.14
N TYR A 239 -1.79 4.50 16.58
CA TYR A 239 -1.44 4.67 15.18
C TYR A 239 -2.27 3.69 14.36
N PHE A 240 -3.61 3.78 14.43
CA PHE A 240 -4.37 3.34 13.26
C PHE A 240 -3.88 4.18 12.10
N TRP A 241 -3.83 3.62 10.88
CA TRP A 241 -3.58 4.35 9.65
C TRP A 241 -4.44 5.62 9.67
N LYS A 242 -3.86 6.76 10.07
CA LYS A 242 -4.62 7.99 10.35
C LYS A 242 -5.27 8.52 9.07
N GLU A 243 -4.76 8.06 7.93
CA GLU A 243 -5.33 8.22 6.60
C GLU A 243 -6.73 7.57 6.50
N ASP A 244 -6.92 6.40 7.10
CA ASP A 244 -8.22 5.71 7.15
C ASP A 244 -9.23 6.51 7.97
N LEU A 245 -8.81 7.15 9.08
CA LEU A 245 -9.73 7.93 9.92
C LEU A 245 -10.34 9.12 9.17
N ILE A 246 -9.52 9.91 8.47
CA ILE A 246 -10.01 11.03 7.64
C ILE A 246 -10.93 10.50 6.54
N THR A 247 -10.50 9.41 5.91
CA THR A 247 -11.24 8.76 4.84
C THR A 247 -12.60 8.28 5.32
N ASP A 248 -12.67 7.66 6.50
CA ASP A 248 -13.89 7.12 7.09
C ASP A 248 -14.88 8.22 7.47
N ILE A 249 -14.40 9.32 8.06
CA ILE A 249 -15.24 10.50 8.34
C ILE A 249 -15.89 11.04 7.05
N ILE A 250 -15.11 11.16 5.97
CA ILE A 250 -15.63 11.65 4.68
C ILE A 250 -16.62 10.64 4.08
N LYS A 251 -16.29 9.35 4.07
CA LYS A 251 -17.15 8.28 3.55
C LYS A 251 -18.47 8.21 4.33
N GLU A 252 -18.44 8.33 5.65
CA GLU A 252 -19.62 8.36 6.50
C GLU A 252 -20.48 9.60 6.20
N ALA A 253 -19.86 10.78 6.08
CA ALA A 253 -20.57 12.00 5.72
C ALA A 253 -21.26 11.91 4.34
N LEU A 254 -20.63 11.27 3.35
CA LEU A 254 -21.23 11.01 2.04
C LEU A 254 -22.41 10.03 2.14
N LYS A 255 -22.25 8.94 2.90
CA LYS A 255 -23.31 7.95 3.15
C LYS A 255 -24.52 8.59 3.83
N ASN A 256 -24.30 9.44 4.84
CA ASN A 256 -25.37 10.15 5.55
C ASN A 256 -26.14 11.12 4.66
N LYS A 257 -25.51 11.63 3.59
CA LYS A 257 -26.18 12.42 2.55
C LYS A 257 -26.77 11.59 1.40
N ASN A 258 -26.67 10.26 1.47
CA ASN A 258 -27.07 9.34 0.40
C ASN A 258 -26.42 9.68 -0.96
N ILE A 259 -25.13 10.07 -0.92
CA ILE A 259 -24.33 10.35 -2.11
C ILE A 259 -23.51 9.11 -2.43
N LEU A 260 -23.72 8.55 -3.63
CA LEU A 260 -22.92 7.46 -4.15
C LEU A 260 -21.52 7.97 -4.50
N PHE A 261 -20.49 7.24 -4.12
CA PHE A 261 -19.11 7.54 -4.50
C PHE A 261 -18.35 6.26 -4.87
N ASN A 262 -17.28 6.41 -5.66
CA ASN A 262 -16.37 5.34 -6.02
C ASN A 262 -14.92 5.87 -6.10
N GLY A 263 -13.95 4.96 -6.18
CA GLY A 263 -12.51 5.30 -6.16
C GLY A 263 -11.89 5.23 -4.76
N SER A 264 -10.63 5.64 -4.67
CA SER A 264 -9.90 5.69 -3.39
C SER A 264 -9.56 7.12 -3.00
N LEU A 265 -9.45 7.32 -1.69
CA LEU A 265 -9.07 8.57 -1.05
C LEU A 265 -7.93 8.26 -0.08
N GLY A 266 -6.93 9.12 -0.07
CA GLY A 266 -5.81 9.05 0.88
C GLY A 266 -5.48 10.44 1.39
N ALA A 267 -5.41 10.59 2.70
CA ALA A 267 -5.06 11.85 3.33
C ALA A 267 -3.54 11.91 3.49
N ARG A 268 -2.87 12.91 2.90
CA ARG A 268 -1.43 13.04 3.13
C ARG A 268 -1.19 13.75 4.45
N LEU A 269 -0.50 13.03 5.30
CA LEU A 269 -0.17 13.46 6.64
C LEU A 269 1.13 14.31 6.60
N LYS A 270 1.15 15.44 7.32
CA LYS A 270 2.34 16.28 7.58
C LYS A 270 2.56 16.44 9.08
N ASN A 271 3.80 16.71 9.49
CA ASN A 271 4.16 16.98 10.89
C ASN A 271 3.60 15.91 11.83
N GLY A 272 3.76 14.65 11.43
CA GLY A 272 3.27 13.53 12.19
C GLY A 272 4.18 13.23 13.33
N PHE A 273 3.60 13.11 14.51
CA PHE A 273 4.14 12.20 15.47
C PHE A 273 4.02 10.78 14.89
N GLY A 274 5.14 10.36 14.33
CA GLY A 274 5.42 9.11 13.68
C GLY A 274 6.89 9.16 13.29
N PHE A 275 7.66 8.14 13.63
CA PHE A 275 9.05 8.00 13.22
C PHE A 275 9.21 7.78 11.69
N SER A 276 8.16 8.05 10.91
CA SER A 276 8.01 7.81 9.48
C SER A 276 8.76 8.81 8.59
N ASP A 277 9.19 9.96 9.13
CA ASP A 277 10.07 10.89 8.39
C ASP A 277 11.54 10.44 8.43
N GLY A 278 11.79 9.18 8.06
CA GLY A 278 13.13 8.67 7.79
C GLY A 278 14.14 8.87 8.92
N HIS A 279 13.68 8.97 10.18
CA HIS A 279 14.53 9.31 11.31
C HIS A 279 15.54 8.18 11.52
N GLN A 280 16.82 8.51 11.37
CA GLN A 280 17.88 7.52 11.46
C GLN A 280 18.35 7.46 12.90
N PHE A 281 18.05 6.36 13.60
CA PHE A 281 18.53 6.12 14.97
C PHE A 281 20.05 6.27 15.06
N GLN A 282 20.47 7.27 15.83
CA GLN A 282 21.86 7.61 16.09
C GLN A 282 22.32 7.03 17.42
N LYS A 283 23.64 6.94 17.59
CA LYS A 283 24.28 6.39 18.80
C LYS A 283 23.75 7.04 20.09
N HIS A 284 23.49 8.34 20.07
CA HIS A 284 23.02 9.08 21.23
C HIS A 284 21.56 8.77 21.61
N GLU A 285 20.82 8.06 20.76
CA GLU A 285 19.41 7.71 20.94
C GLU A 285 19.23 6.26 21.41
N SER A 286 20.33 5.52 21.57
CA SER A 286 20.35 4.17 22.13
C SER A 286 20.23 4.18 23.65
N VAL A 287 19.65 3.10 24.19
CA VAL A 287 19.67 2.78 25.63
C VAL A 287 21.06 2.89 26.28
N LEU A 288 22.13 2.61 25.52
CA LEU A 288 23.51 2.75 25.97
C LEU A 288 23.84 4.17 26.46
N LYS A 289 23.20 5.19 25.89
CA LYS A 289 23.46 6.59 26.23
C LYS A 289 23.14 6.90 27.69
N TRP A 290 22.10 6.27 28.24
CA TRP A 290 21.58 6.59 29.56
C TRP A 290 21.73 5.43 30.56
N ALA A 291 21.61 4.18 30.11
CA ALA A 291 21.73 2.99 30.95
C ALA A 291 23.19 2.51 31.12
N GLY A 292 24.08 2.85 30.17
CA GLY A 292 25.45 2.32 30.11
C GLY A 292 25.52 0.91 29.52
N GLU A 293 26.71 0.31 29.56
CA GLU A 293 26.94 -1.05 29.07
C GLU A 293 26.52 -2.12 30.10
N GLY A 294 26.15 -3.31 29.62
CA GLY A 294 25.74 -4.42 30.48
C GLY A 294 24.34 -4.25 31.08
N TYR A 295 24.02 -5.09 32.07
CA TYR A 295 22.74 -5.03 32.79
C TYR A 295 22.95 -4.34 34.14
N HIS A 296 22.42 -3.14 34.28
CA HIS A 296 22.45 -2.35 35.52
C HIS A 296 21.01 -2.13 36.05
N PRO A 297 20.53 -2.98 36.98
CA PRO A 297 19.15 -2.91 37.48
C PRO A 297 18.77 -1.53 38.03
N SER A 298 19.71 -0.84 38.68
CA SER A 298 19.50 0.51 39.23
C SER A 298 19.36 1.60 38.17
N LYS A 299 19.86 1.34 36.96
CA LYS A 299 19.69 2.25 35.82
C LYS A 299 18.39 1.93 35.10
N LEU A 300 18.11 0.66 34.81
CA LEU A 300 16.94 0.22 34.04
C LEU A 300 15.62 0.40 34.82
N THR A 301 15.21 1.64 35.07
CA THR A 301 13.98 1.99 35.77
C THR A 301 13.00 2.66 34.80
N GLN A 302 11.70 2.57 35.11
CA GLN A 302 10.66 3.24 34.32
C GLN A 302 10.90 4.74 34.24
N GLU A 303 11.30 5.38 35.34
CA GLU A 303 11.57 6.81 35.40
C GLU A 303 12.72 7.22 34.46
N ASN A 304 13.85 6.52 34.52
CA ASN A 304 15.01 6.85 33.69
C ASN A 304 14.70 6.64 32.21
N PHE A 305 14.02 5.54 31.85
CA PHE A 305 13.60 5.29 30.47
C PHE A 305 12.58 6.34 29.99
N SER A 306 11.59 6.67 30.82
CA SER A 306 10.57 7.69 30.52
C SER A 306 11.20 9.05 30.25
N LYS A 307 12.13 9.47 31.12
CA LYS A 307 12.86 10.73 31.00
C LYS A 307 13.66 10.77 29.70
N PHE A 308 14.48 9.74 29.47
CA PHE A 308 15.29 9.64 28.27
C PHE A 308 14.45 9.67 26.99
N TYR A 309 13.38 8.87 26.94
CA TYR A 309 12.53 8.79 25.76
C TYR A 309 11.74 10.09 25.54
N LYS A 310 11.30 10.76 26.61
CA LYS A 310 10.68 12.08 26.50
C LYS A 310 11.64 13.11 25.92
N GLU A 311 12.84 13.22 26.49
CA GLU A 311 13.85 14.18 26.04
C GLU A 311 14.30 13.92 24.59
N THR A 312 14.46 12.64 24.22
CA THR A 312 14.97 12.25 22.90
C THR A 312 13.90 12.38 21.82
N TYR A 313 12.69 11.87 22.06
CA TYR A 313 11.71 11.63 21.00
C TYR A 313 10.41 12.45 21.13
N ILE A 314 10.10 12.99 22.31
CA ILE A 314 8.83 13.69 22.56
C ILE A 314 9.07 15.20 22.57
N SER A 315 9.95 15.71 23.43
CA SER A 315 10.14 17.15 23.67
C SER A 315 10.58 17.92 22.42
N ASN A 316 11.32 17.28 21.51
CA ASN A 316 11.80 17.91 20.27
C ASN A 316 10.83 17.77 19.08
N HIS A 317 9.80 16.93 19.19
CA HIS A 317 8.99 16.51 18.04
C HIS A 317 7.48 16.65 18.25
N ILE A 318 6.99 16.65 19.49
CA ILE A 318 5.57 16.82 19.79
C ILE A 318 5.27 18.30 20.00
N LYS A 319 4.34 18.82 19.22
CA LYS A 319 3.80 20.16 19.42
C LYS A 319 2.64 20.11 20.40
N GLU A 320 2.71 20.93 21.43
CA GLU A 320 1.61 21.09 22.36
C GLU A 320 0.52 22.00 21.80
N TYR A 321 -0.73 21.67 22.11
CA TYR A 321 -1.90 22.44 21.72
C TYR A 321 -2.89 22.49 22.90
N LYS A 322 -2.69 23.45 23.81
CA LYS A 322 -3.44 23.56 25.08
C LYS A 322 -3.36 22.26 25.89
N ASP A 323 -4.49 21.59 26.12
CA ASP A 323 -4.63 20.33 26.86
C ASP A 323 -4.40 19.08 26.00
N TYR A 324 -3.93 19.28 24.76
CA TYR A 324 -3.71 18.23 23.78
C TYR A 324 -2.27 18.24 23.26
N TYR A 325 -1.83 17.09 22.77
CA TYR A 325 -0.67 16.96 21.88
C TYR A 325 -1.15 16.90 20.43
N LEU A 326 -0.48 17.63 19.54
CA LEU A 326 -0.66 17.51 18.10
C LEU A 326 0.01 16.22 17.62
N VAL A 327 -0.81 15.26 17.24
CA VAL A 327 -0.36 13.97 16.73
C VAL A 327 -0.02 14.05 15.25
N GLN A 328 -0.78 14.82 14.47
CA GLN A 328 -0.58 14.94 13.03
C GLN A 328 -1.32 16.16 12.50
N LYS A 329 -0.84 16.75 11.40
CA LYS A 329 -1.58 17.73 10.61
C LYS A 329 -1.86 17.21 9.20
N VAL A 330 -3.11 17.23 8.77
CA VAL A 330 -3.48 16.91 7.38
C VAL A 330 -3.61 18.21 6.62
N THR A 331 -2.99 18.31 5.45
CA THR A 331 -2.98 19.56 4.66
C THR A 331 -3.56 19.41 3.27
N TYR A 332 -3.65 18.18 2.76
CA TYR A 332 -4.32 17.89 1.52
C TYR A 332 -4.77 16.44 1.49
N ILE A 333 -5.75 16.19 0.63
CA ILE A 333 -6.32 14.87 0.37
C ILE A 333 -6.06 14.54 -1.09
N THR A 334 -5.58 13.32 -1.35
CA THR A 334 -5.41 12.80 -2.70
C THR A 334 -6.53 11.84 -3.01
N LEU A 335 -7.10 11.99 -4.20
CA LEU A 335 -8.18 11.19 -4.73
C LEU A 335 -7.66 10.44 -5.96
N TRP A 336 -7.92 9.14 -6.04
CA TRP A 336 -7.58 8.33 -7.22
C TRP A 336 -8.82 7.65 -7.78
N ASN A 337 -9.03 7.81 -9.09
CA ASN A 337 -10.21 7.29 -9.80
C ASN A 337 -11.53 7.69 -9.13
N PHE A 338 -11.57 8.82 -8.44
CA PHE A 338 -12.71 9.21 -7.63
C PHE A 338 -13.88 9.67 -8.49
N GLY A 339 -15.10 9.39 -8.05
CA GLY A 339 -16.31 9.82 -8.73
C GLY A 339 -17.50 9.87 -7.80
N ILE A 340 -18.45 10.76 -8.13
CA ILE A 340 -19.71 10.95 -7.42
C ILE A 340 -20.84 10.56 -8.36
N GLU A 341 -21.79 9.77 -7.86
CA GLU A 341 -22.97 9.34 -8.62
C GLU A 341 -22.61 8.71 -9.99
N ASN A 342 -21.53 7.92 -9.98
CA ASN A 342 -20.87 7.28 -11.13
C ASN A 342 -20.23 8.21 -12.16
N LEU A 343 -20.28 9.54 -11.97
CA LEU A 343 -19.47 10.48 -12.74
C LEU A 343 -18.09 10.61 -12.13
N ARG A 344 -17.07 10.19 -12.88
CA ARG A 344 -15.67 10.33 -12.47
C ARG A 344 -15.19 11.76 -12.55
N PHE A 345 -14.23 12.10 -11.71
CA PHE A 345 -13.45 13.32 -11.83
C PHE A 345 -12.64 13.29 -13.14
N LYS A 346 -12.33 14.46 -13.68
CA LYS A 346 -11.67 14.60 -14.98
C LYS A 346 -10.25 14.07 -14.95
N LYS A 347 -9.57 14.26 -13.82
CA LYS A 347 -8.22 13.75 -13.58
C LYS A 347 -8.28 12.39 -12.88
N HIS A 348 -7.42 11.47 -13.32
CA HIS A 348 -7.22 10.19 -12.65
C HIS A 348 -6.78 10.37 -11.19
N GLN A 349 -5.95 11.39 -10.93
CA GLN A 349 -5.52 11.78 -9.61
C GLN A 349 -5.80 13.27 -9.38
N THR A 350 -6.54 13.58 -8.32
CA THR A 350 -6.85 14.96 -7.91
C THR A 350 -6.33 15.19 -6.50
N THR A 351 -5.68 16.32 -6.27
CA THR A 351 -5.25 16.74 -4.94
C THR A 351 -6.12 17.89 -4.48
N LEU A 352 -6.82 17.70 -3.36
CA LEU A 352 -7.62 18.72 -2.70
C LEU A 352 -6.77 19.42 -1.66
N ASN A 353 -6.56 20.73 -1.83
CA ASN A 353 -6.04 21.56 -0.77
C ASN A 353 -7.17 21.85 0.20
N ILE A 354 -6.97 21.50 1.47
CA ILE A 354 -7.96 21.69 2.52
C ILE A 354 -7.38 22.56 3.63
N GLU A 355 -8.26 23.21 4.39
CA GLU A 355 -7.84 23.85 5.63
C GLU A 355 -7.18 22.81 6.55
N PRO A 356 -6.04 23.13 7.20
CA PRO A 356 -5.29 22.13 7.93
C PRO A 356 -6.08 21.49 9.08
N ILE A 357 -6.24 20.17 9.02
CA ILE A 357 -6.93 19.40 10.07
C ILE A 357 -5.88 18.94 11.08
N ASN A 358 -6.10 19.29 12.35
CA ASN A 358 -5.26 18.85 13.46
C ASN A 358 -5.82 17.55 14.05
N ILE A 359 -5.01 16.49 14.04
CA ILE A 359 -5.29 15.27 14.78
C ILE A 359 -4.63 15.41 16.14
N LEU A 360 -5.43 15.31 17.20
CA LEU A 360 -5.08 15.64 18.56
C LEU A 360 -5.28 14.42 19.47
N VAL A 361 -4.49 14.33 20.53
CA VAL A 361 -4.72 13.41 21.65
C VAL A 361 -4.65 14.19 22.94
N ALA A 362 -5.54 13.90 23.90
CA ALA A 362 -5.50 14.58 25.19
C ALA A 362 -4.19 14.24 25.92
N LYS A 363 -3.58 15.25 26.57
CA LYS A 363 -2.27 15.09 27.25
C LYS A 363 -2.32 14.00 28.31
N ASN A 364 -3.34 14.02 29.17
CA ASN A 364 -3.55 13.01 30.20
C ASN A 364 -3.67 11.58 29.63
N THR A 365 -4.38 11.40 28.51
CA THR A 365 -4.51 10.12 27.82
C THR A 365 -3.16 9.66 27.30
N PHE A 366 -2.45 10.53 26.58
CA PHE A 366 -1.13 10.22 26.04
C PHE A 366 -0.13 9.89 27.15
N ASP A 367 -0.04 10.72 28.19
CA ASP A 367 0.89 10.53 29.30
C ASP A 367 0.60 9.24 30.07
N SER A 368 -0.67 8.90 30.27
CA SER A 368 -1.06 7.62 30.88
C SER A 368 -0.60 6.42 30.03
N GLN A 369 -0.85 6.46 28.72
CA GLN A 369 -0.45 5.38 27.82
C GLN A 369 1.07 5.28 27.67
N PHE A 370 1.76 6.42 27.67
CA PHE A 370 3.21 6.48 27.67
C PHE A 370 3.79 5.87 28.96
N ASN A 371 3.17 6.12 30.11
CA ASN A 371 3.56 5.50 31.37
C ASN A 371 3.33 3.99 31.35
N GLU A 372 2.21 3.50 30.81
CA GLU A 372 1.98 2.06 30.63
C GLU A 372 3.02 1.42 29.71
N PHE A 373 3.34 2.08 28.60
CA PHE A 373 4.38 1.65 27.66
C PHE A 373 5.76 1.55 28.33
N THR A 374 6.19 2.61 29.01
CA THR A 374 7.52 2.65 29.65
C THR A 374 7.66 1.58 30.72
N LYS A 375 6.59 1.31 31.48
CA LYS A 375 6.55 0.19 32.42
C LYS A 375 6.73 -1.15 31.72
N MET A 376 5.92 -1.42 30.69
CA MET A 376 5.97 -2.67 29.94
C MET A 376 7.36 -2.94 29.34
N ILE A 377 8.03 -1.91 28.82
CA ILE A 377 9.39 -2.05 28.29
C ILE A 377 10.37 -2.40 29.40
N MET A 378 10.31 -1.75 30.56
CA MET A 378 11.20 -2.10 31.67
C MET A 378 10.92 -3.51 32.21
N ASP A 379 9.66 -3.91 32.31
CA ASP A 379 9.28 -5.28 32.69
C ASP A 379 9.88 -6.30 31.71
N PHE A 380 9.86 -6.02 30.40
CA PHE A 380 10.50 -6.84 29.38
C PHE A 380 12.03 -6.93 29.59
N TRP A 381 12.68 -5.78 29.80
CA TRP A 381 14.12 -5.70 30.06
C TRP A 381 14.55 -6.51 31.28
N HIS A 382 13.77 -6.43 32.37
CA HIS A 382 14.02 -7.19 33.59
C HIS A 382 13.74 -8.68 33.42
N CYS A 383 12.67 -9.05 32.71
CA CYS A 383 12.30 -10.44 32.45
C CYS A 383 13.44 -11.23 31.79
N PHE A 384 14.13 -10.62 30.83
CA PHE A 384 15.22 -11.26 30.08
C PHE A 384 16.62 -10.78 30.46
N LYS A 385 16.74 -9.94 31.49
CA LYS A 385 18.00 -9.34 31.98
C LYS A 385 18.89 -8.88 30.82
N LEU A 386 18.31 -8.07 29.93
CA LEU A 386 18.96 -7.69 28.67
C LEU A 386 20.25 -6.91 28.91
N GLU A 387 21.28 -7.23 28.15
CA GLU A 387 22.58 -6.53 28.20
C GLU A 387 22.91 -5.92 26.84
N THR A 388 23.51 -4.73 26.85
CA THR A 388 23.98 -4.04 25.65
C THR A 388 25.47 -3.72 25.75
N TYR A 389 26.23 -3.91 24.66
CA TYR A 389 27.67 -3.69 24.60
C TYR A 389 28.09 -2.87 23.37
N TYR A 390 28.96 -1.87 23.56
CA TYR A 390 29.34 -0.88 22.55
C TYR A 390 30.30 -1.43 21.49
N GLU A 391 31.31 -2.21 21.90
CA GLU A 391 32.39 -2.67 21.01
C GLU A 391 31.90 -3.42 19.77
N ASP A 392 30.74 -4.08 19.88
CA ASP A 392 30.23 -5.02 18.90
C ASP A 392 28.74 -4.80 18.56
N TYR A 393 28.15 -3.71 19.08
CA TYR A 393 26.71 -3.42 19.01
C TYR A 393 25.88 -4.66 19.36
N ARG A 394 26.21 -5.25 20.50
CA ARG A 394 25.69 -6.56 20.90
C ARG A 394 24.55 -6.39 21.88
N LEU A 395 23.40 -6.99 21.57
CA LEU A 395 22.28 -7.17 22.49
C LEU A 395 22.28 -8.62 22.97
N VAL A 396 22.18 -8.85 24.28
CA VAL A 396 22.17 -10.19 24.87
C VAL A 396 20.83 -10.48 25.54
N PHE A 397 20.17 -11.55 25.11
CA PHE A 397 19.02 -12.13 25.79
C PHE A 397 19.48 -13.24 26.74
N LYS A 398 19.03 -13.20 28.00
CA LYS A 398 19.15 -14.32 28.94
C LYS A 398 17.81 -15.04 29.02
N LEU A 399 17.78 -16.28 28.53
CA LEU A 399 16.57 -17.08 28.39
C LEU A 399 16.66 -18.33 29.27
N ASN A 400 15.52 -18.80 29.75
CA ASN A 400 15.48 -20.16 30.29
C ASN A 400 15.62 -21.19 29.16
N GLN A 401 15.87 -22.45 29.53
CA GLN A 401 16.08 -23.55 28.58
C GLN A 401 14.92 -23.72 27.60
N GLU A 402 13.67 -23.67 28.09
CA GLU A 402 12.48 -23.90 27.27
C GLU A 402 12.34 -22.85 26.15
N ILE A 403 12.53 -21.58 26.46
CA ILE A 403 12.45 -20.49 25.48
C ILE A 403 13.65 -20.57 24.54
N PHE A 404 14.85 -20.81 25.07
CA PHE A 404 16.07 -20.95 24.28
C PHE A 404 15.94 -22.03 23.21
N ASP A 405 15.40 -23.19 23.56
CA ASP A 405 15.22 -24.30 22.62
C ASP A 405 14.22 -23.95 21.50
N LYS A 406 13.13 -23.26 21.83
CA LYS A 406 12.15 -22.76 20.83
C LYS A 406 12.79 -21.74 19.90
N VAL A 407 13.55 -20.79 20.45
CA VAL A 407 14.24 -19.75 19.67
C VAL A 407 15.35 -20.37 18.80
N LEU A 408 16.10 -21.34 19.32
CA LEU A 408 17.11 -22.07 18.56
C LEU A 408 16.48 -22.89 17.43
N LYS A 409 15.34 -23.54 17.67
CA LYS A 409 14.57 -24.24 16.63
C LYS A 409 14.18 -23.27 15.51
N ASN A 410 13.65 -22.09 15.84
CA ASN A 410 13.29 -21.06 14.85
C ASN A 410 14.52 -20.54 14.10
N ALA A 411 15.66 -20.37 14.78
CA ALA A 411 16.91 -19.93 14.16
C ALA A 411 17.54 -20.98 13.22
N ARG A 412 17.36 -22.28 13.47
CA ARG A 412 17.87 -23.34 12.58
C ARG A 412 17.20 -23.35 11.19
N PHE A 413 15.98 -22.82 11.06
CA PHE A 413 15.37 -22.63 9.75
C PHE A 413 16.16 -21.65 8.85
N LEU A 414 17.01 -20.80 9.44
CA LEU A 414 17.94 -19.93 8.70
C LEU A 414 19.13 -20.69 8.10
N GLU A 415 19.45 -21.90 8.60
CA GLU A 415 20.55 -22.73 8.11
C GLU A 415 20.14 -23.55 6.86
N LEU A 416 18.83 -23.76 6.63
CA LEU A 416 18.29 -24.79 5.74
C LEU A 416 17.76 -24.31 4.38
N GLU A 417 17.56 -23.01 4.13
CA GLU A 417 16.93 -22.54 2.88
C GLU A 417 17.58 -21.31 2.22
N ASP A 418 17.28 -21.17 0.93
CA ASP A 418 17.74 -20.15 -0.03
C ASP A 418 17.64 -18.70 0.48
N PRO A 419 18.74 -17.91 0.51
CA PRO A 419 18.74 -16.49 0.91
C PRO A 419 17.80 -15.56 0.12
N PHE A 420 17.26 -15.96 -1.04
CA PHE A 420 16.34 -15.14 -1.84
C PHE A 420 14.86 -15.21 -1.41
N ARG A 421 14.40 -16.31 -0.77
CA ARG A 421 12.99 -16.47 -0.35
C ARG A 421 12.56 -15.56 0.81
N TRP A 422 13.51 -14.94 1.51
CA TRP A 422 13.28 -14.38 2.85
C TRP A 422 13.33 -12.87 2.98
N LYS A 423 13.31 -12.12 1.87
CA LYS A 423 13.28 -10.65 1.91
C LYS A 423 12.05 -10.04 2.62
N ARG A 424 11.12 -10.83 3.19
CA ARG A 424 9.87 -10.32 3.78
C ARG A 424 9.47 -10.80 5.19
N LYS A 425 10.04 -11.86 5.81
CA LYS A 425 9.43 -12.45 7.05
C LYS A 425 10.33 -13.00 8.18
N THR A 426 11.66 -12.93 8.12
CA THR A 426 12.52 -13.78 8.98
C THR A 426 12.87 -13.26 10.37
N ILE A 427 13.08 -11.95 10.55
CA ILE A 427 13.57 -11.42 11.84
C ILE A 427 12.53 -11.61 12.97
N PRO A 428 11.25 -11.25 12.78
CA PRO A 428 10.25 -11.42 13.83
C PRO A 428 10.04 -12.88 14.25
N PHE A 429 10.16 -13.82 13.30
CA PHE A 429 9.97 -15.25 13.53
C PHE A 429 10.98 -15.85 14.52
N ILE A 430 12.25 -15.43 14.49
CA ILE A 430 13.28 -15.92 15.43
C ILE A 430 12.93 -15.53 16.88
N PHE A 431 12.40 -14.32 17.06
CA PHE A 431 12.14 -13.77 18.38
C PHE A 431 10.71 -14.03 18.88
N GLU A 432 9.82 -14.56 18.04
CA GLU A 432 8.44 -14.89 18.39
C GLU A 432 8.33 -15.67 19.71
N PRO A 433 9.14 -16.71 20.01
CA PRO A 433 9.01 -17.43 21.28
C PRO A 433 9.35 -16.58 22.51
N ILE A 434 10.24 -15.58 22.39
CA ILE A 434 10.59 -14.65 23.47
C ILE A 434 9.37 -13.78 23.80
N PHE A 435 8.74 -13.20 22.77
CA PHE A 435 7.59 -12.34 22.96
C PHE A 435 6.36 -13.11 23.42
N SER A 436 6.11 -14.29 22.86
CA SER A 436 5.03 -15.17 23.28
C SER A 436 5.17 -15.57 24.75
N PHE A 437 6.39 -15.88 25.21
CA PHE A 437 6.62 -16.13 26.63
C PHE A 437 6.33 -14.88 27.48
N PHE A 438 6.86 -13.71 27.10
CA PHE A 438 6.61 -12.49 27.85
C PHE A 438 5.12 -12.15 27.96
N GLN A 439 4.33 -12.38 26.90
CA GLN A 439 2.87 -12.19 26.97
C GLN A 439 2.19 -13.08 28.03
N THR A 440 2.75 -14.26 28.32
CA THR A 440 2.24 -15.12 29.40
C THR A 440 2.55 -14.59 30.80
N THR A 441 3.57 -13.73 30.95
CA THR A 441 3.93 -13.09 32.22
C THR A 441 3.12 -11.82 32.50
N LEU A 442 2.43 -11.28 31.48
CA LEU A 442 1.57 -10.10 31.61
C LEU A 442 0.18 -10.45 32.20
N ASN A 443 -0.35 -9.55 33.03
CA ASN A 443 -1.72 -9.66 33.54
C ASN A 443 -2.74 -9.53 32.39
N SER A 444 -3.92 -10.12 32.54
CA SER A 444 -4.96 -10.14 31.48
C SER A 444 -5.39 -8.76 30.96
N LYS A 445 -5.27 -7.70 31.79
CA LYS A 445 -5.54 -6.30 31.39
C LYS A 445 -4.44 -5.69 30.53
N ASP A 446 -3.20 -6.18 30.65
CA ASP A 446 -1.99 -5.69 29.97
C ASP A 446 -1.75 -6.42 28.64
N LYS A 447 -2.46 -7.53 28.39
CA LYS A 447 -2.46 -8.28 27.11
C LYS A 447 -3.01 -7.50 25.91
N LYS A 448 -3.43 -6.23 26.09
CA LYS A 448 -3.88 -5.34 25.02
C LYS A 448 -2.75 -4.91 24.07
N PHE A 449 -1.49 -5.01 24.51
CA PHE A 449 -0.31 -4.93 23.64
C PHE A 449 -0.09 -6.30 22.98
N ALA A 450 -1.03 -6.71 22.13
CA ALA A 450 -0.84 -7.89 21.32
C ALA A 450 0.33 -7.62 20.37
N TRP A 451 1.39 -8.41 20.51
CA TRP A 451 2.50 -8.40 19.56
C TRP A 451 1.98 -9.07 18.29
N ASN A 452 1.26 -8.30 17.47
CA ASN A 452 0.67 -8.83 16.26
C ASN A 452 1.79 -9.34 15.35
N SER A 453 1.58 -10.53 14.80
CA SER A 453 2.46 -11.16 13.83
C SER A 453 2.78 -10.16 12.71
N PHE A 454 4.07 -9.94 12.51
CA PHE A 454 4.62 -9.07 11.48
C PHE A 454 4.22 -9.55 10.08
N ASP A 455 3.18 -8.94 9.52
CA ASP A 455 2.84 -9.04 8.11
C ASP A 455 2.90 -7.65 7.50
N GLY A 456 4.10 -7.17 7.13
CA GLY A 456 4.17 -5.88 6.42
C GLY A 456 5.56 -5.37 6.05
N TYR A 457 6.55 -5.52 6.94
CA TYR A 457 7.86 -4.93 6.70
C TYR A 457 8.85 -5.91 6.10
N SER A 458 9.23 -5.66 4.85
CA SER A 458 10.43 -6.22 4.24
C SER A 458 11.67 -5.64 4.92
N LEU A 459 12.07 -6.21 6.06
CA LEU A 459 13.43 -6.02 6.55
C LEU A 459 14.36 -6.76 5.57
N PHE A 460 14.90 -6.02 4.60
CA PHE A 460 15.94 -6.51 3.67
C PHE A 460 17.28 -6.64 4.40
N SER A 461 17.30 -7.43 5.47
CA SER A 461 18.49 -7.69 6.26
C SER A 461 18.95 -9.11 5.98
N THR A 462 20.21 -9.29 5.59
CA THR A 462 20.79 -10.65 5.58
C THR A 462 21.01 -11.05 7.03
N VAL A 463 20.45 -12.20 7.42
CA VAL A 463 20.57 -12.74 8.77
C VAL A 463 21.57 -13.88 8.74
N ASN A 464 22.69 -13.71 9.45
CA ASN A 464 23.71 -14.76 9.56
C ASN A 464 23.76 -15.29 10.98
N LEU A 465 23.63 -16.62 11.14
CA LEU A 465 24.03 -17.28 12.37
C LEU A 465 25.55 -17.38 12.39
N ILE A 466 26.21 -16.65 13.29
CA ILE A 466 27.67 -16.51 13.27
C ILE A 466 28.40 -17.26 14.39
N ASN A 467 27.68 -17.69 15.44
CA ASN A 467 28.25 -18.47 16.55
C ASN A 467 27.17 -19.36 17.16
N LYS A 468 27.49 -20.61 17.50
CA LYS A 468 26.60 -21.57 18.15
C LYS A 468 27.39 -22.43 19.13
N THR A 469 26.98 -22.39 20.38
CA THR A 469 27.37 -23.32 21.45
C THR A 469 26.11 -23.96 22.00
N GLU A 470 26.25 -25.00 22.84
CA GLU A 470 25.11 -25.63 23.51
C GLU A 470 24.27 -24.62 24.34
N LYS A 471 24.90 -23.52 24.78
CA LYS A 471 24.29 -22.55 25.70
C LYS A 471 24.15 -21.14 25.15
N SER A 472 24.57 -20.90 23.90
CA SER A 472 24.40 -19.58 23.29
C SER A 472 24.49 -19.62 21.78
N PHE A 473 23.81 -18.70 21.11
CA PHE A 473 24.06 -18.44 19.70
C PHE A 473 23.99 -16.96 19.39
N THR A 474 24.60 -16.54 18.27
CA THR A 474 24.60 -15.14 17.85
C THR A 474 24.05 -15.00 16.43
N VAL A 475 23.05 -14.14 16.31
CA VAL A 475 22.45 -13.72 15.05
C VAL A 475 23.02 -12.36 14.68
N LYS A 476 23.62 -12.25 13.50
CA LYS A 476 24.12 -11.00 12.94
C LYS A 476 23.13 -10.49 11.89
N PHE A 477 22.64 -9.28 12.09
CA PHE A 477 21.78 -8.58 11.14
C PHE A 477 22.67 -7.67 10.28
N LEU A 478 22.78 -7.99 8.99
CA LEU A 478 23.48 -7.17 8.01
C LEU A 478 22.45 -6.29 7.30
N ARG A 479 22.67 -4.97 7.34
CA ARG A 479 21.76 -3.98 6.74
C ARG A 479 22.26 -3.61 5.34
N ASP A 480 21.35 -3.57 4.37
CA ASP A 480 21.64 -2.97 3.05
C ASP A 480 21.64 -1.43 3.18
N ILE A 481 22.73 -0.79 2.75
CA ILE A 481 23.16 0.54 3.23
C ILE A 481 22.29 1.70 2.69
N ASP A 482 21.52 1.48 1.63
CA ASP A 482 20.82 2.55 0.90
C ASP A 482 19.35 2.81 1.31
N GLN A 483 18.83 2.15 2.34
CA GLN A 483 17.40 2.27 2.68
C GLN A 483 17.11 3.13 3.91
N ARG A 484 16.32 4.18 3.67
CA ARG A 484 15.61 4.96 4.69
C ARG A 484 14.45 4.10 5.20
N TYR A 485 14.36 3.90 6.51
CA TYR A 485 13.19 3.24 7.09
C TYR A 485 12.10 4.28 7.32
N SER A 486 10.89 4.00 6.84
CA SER A 486 9.67 4.53 7.45
C SER A 486 9.36 3.62 8.63
N MET A 487 9.30 4.15 9.84
CA MET A 487 8.55 3.48 10.89
C MET A 487 7.07 3.84 10.67
N ASP A 488 6.27 2.93 10.09
CA ASP A 488 4.82 3.05 10.29
C ASP A 488 4.54 2.42 11.66
N ASP A 489 4.35 3.33 12.59
CA ASP A 489 4.46 3.12 14.03
C ASP A 489 3.14 2.56 14.56
N ASP A 490 2.64 1.44 14.02
CA ASP A 490 1.39 0.76 14.38
C ASP A 490 1.37 0.40 15.89
N GLY A 491 1.11 1.40 16.72
CA GLY A 491 1.34 1.36 18.16
C GLY A 491 2.83 1.36 18.51
N VAL A 492 3.12 1.51 19.80
CA VAL A 492 4.48 1.38 20.33
C VAL A 492 4.88 -0.11 20.36
N ASN A 493 4.98 -0.70 19.17
CA ASN A 493 5.20 -2.12 18.91
C ASN A 493 6.68 -2.37 18.55
N PHE A 494 7.08 -3.66 18.64
CA PHE A 494 8.34 -4.32 18.25
C PHE A 494 9.42 -3.50 17.51
N ILE A 495 9.08 -2.69 16.51
CA ILE A 495 10.01 -1.79 15.80
C ILE A 495 10.58 -0.74 16.76
N VAL A 496 9.79 -0.06 17.57
CA VAL A 496 10.29 0.92 18.55
C VAL A 496 11.22 0.24 19.57
N PHE A 497 10.87 -0.97 20.01
CA PHE A 497 11.71 -1.77 20.92
C PHE A 497 13.05 -2.18 20.28
N LEU A 498 13.03 -2.79 19.09
CA LEU A 498 14.25 -3.20 18.39
C LEU A 498 15.09 -2.02 17.88
N PHE A 499 14.47 -0.94 17.42
CA PHE A 499 15.19 0.20 16.84
C PHE A 499 15.67 1.21 17.87
N SER A 500 15.07 1.27 19.07
CA SER A 500 15.71 1.91 20.24
C SER A 500 17.08 1.29 20.60
N LEU A 501 17.42 0.16 19.98
CA LEU A 501 18.69 -0.57 20.14
C LEU A 501 19.57 -0.53 18.87
N VAL A 502 19.06 -0.09 17.72
CA VAL A 502 19.75 -0.19 16.42
C VAL A 502 20.43 1.12 16.07
N LEU A 503 21.75 1.06 15.90
CA LEU A 503 22.57 2.21 15.54
C LEU A 503 22.94 2.18 14.05
N LYS A 504 22.88 3.34 13.38
CA LYS A 504 23.34 3.50 12.00
C LYS A 504 24.82 3.04 11.85
N ASN A 505 25.10 2.35 10.74
CA ASN A 505 26.42 1.92 10.22
C ASN A 505 27.08 0.66 10.81
N ASN A 506 26.46 -0.07 11.74
CA ASN A 506 27.05 -1.30 12.26
C ASN A 506 26.08 -2.49 12.22
N PRO A 507 26.57 -3.70 11.94
CA PRO A 507 25.74 -4.89 11.99
C PRO A 507 25.32 -5.18 13.44
N LEU A 508 24.02 -5.19 13.72
CA LEU A 508 23.51 -5.57 15.03
C LEU A 508 23.82 -7.05 15.27
N ARG A 509 24.42 -7.36 16.43
CA ARG A 509 24.62 -8.75 16.87
C ARG A 509 23.68 -9.03 18.03
N VAL A 510 22.73 -9.93 17.84
CA VAL A 510 21.89 -10.42 18.95
C VAL A 510 22.41 -11.76 19.41
N ARG A 511 22.92 -11.80 20.64
CA ARG A 511 23.34 -13.02 21.31
C ARG A 511 22.20 -13.52 22.18
N ILE A 512 21.85 -14.78 22.01
CA ILE A 512 20.87 -15.47 22.86
C ILE A 512 21.65 -16.46 23.72
N ARG A 513 21.43 -16.42 25.04
CA ARG A 513 22.20 -17.19 26.03
C ARG A 513 21.27 -17.81 27.08
N LEU A 514 21.59 -19.01 27.53
CA LEU A 514 21.01 -19.65 28.72
C LEU A 514 21.43 -18.97 30.02
#